data_AF-W3VBY0-F1
#
_entry.id   AF-W3VBY0-F1
#
_cell.length_a   1.000
_cell.length_b   1.000
_cell.length_c   1.000
_cell.angle_alpha   90.00
_cell.angle_beta   90.00
_cell.angle_gamma   90.00
#
_symmetry.space_group_name_H-M   'P 1'
#
loop_
_entity.id
_entity.type
_entity.pdbx_description
1 polymer ?
#
loop_
_entity_poly.entity_id
_entity_poly.type
_entity_poly.pdbx_seq_one_letter_code
_entity_poly.pdbx_strand_id
1 'polypeptide(L)'
;MNKMKSVNETLAELREHYHLTGTEQQLKQLKTSDFDGPIIFSHDPKIATVPPAFFTVQTIQELKELGGVPDSEYGPGGMEPHHPLPEPYSAERLANVTGNHADICKAFRAYIYGYSPLVKDYEDILNAKRFPMKVALYSGEDIVVTASNPLIVGNKDSHGEPVNLVFNKITIEPGGKIIYLTNGTVEANEVVVVNSPNPYPTPGDNDGPNIENIGSNGGNGGSGNNGSAGRDGSNGNAGKDNKNSCATSATNGTAGGGGTDGARGSDGENGGHASDVNFKTGTLNGFVNMLTQGGNGGDGGNGGNGGNGGKGGNGGGSTSECRAGNGGNGGNGGNGGSSGNGGNAGDGGNIYFTYDEGGSATFQARAIGGNGGKGGNGGSGGAGGGGGTGYTSGNPGKGGSSGNTGTAGKAGAIGSIYINGKKQ
;
A
#
# COMPACT_ATOMS: atom_id res chain seq x y z
N MET A 1 34.60 18.44 -1.77
CA MET A 1 33.63 17.86 -2.72
C MET A 1 34.24 17.94 -4.11
N ASN A 2 33.98 16.96 -4.98
CA ASN A 2 34.11 17.20 -6.42
C ASN A 2 32.92 18.08 -6.82
N LYS A 3 33.15 19.06 -7.70
CA LYS A 3 32.07 19.88 -8.27
C LYS A 3 31.06 18.96 -8.97
N MET A 4 29.76 19.20 -8.84
CA MET A 4 28.76 18.46 -9.62
C MET A 4 28.99 18.63 -11.12
N LYS A 5 28.75 17.53 -11.87
CA LYS A 5 28.63 17.58 -13.33
C LYS A 5 27.47 18.51 -13.68
N SER A 6 27.60 19.30 -14.75
CA SER A 6 26.46 19.99 -15.33
C SER A 6 25.61 19.00 -16.12
N VAL A 7 24.32 19.32 -16.23
CA VAL A 7 23.34 18.57 -17.04
C VAL A 7 23.84 18.23 -18.45
N ASN A 8 24.61 19.12 -19.09
CA ASN A 8 25.19 18.86 -20.42
C ASN A 8 26.32 17.82 -20.39
N GLU A 9 27.12 17.76 -19.33
CA GLU A 9 28.18 16.75 -19.14
C GLU A 9 27.55 15.38 -18.85
N THR A 10 26.57 15.32 -17.95
CA THR A 10 25.79 14.10 -17.65
C THR A 10 25.05 13.58 -18.89
N LEU A 11 24.41 14.45 -19.67
CA LEU A 11 23.75 14.06 -20.93
C LEU A 11 24.74 13.74 -22.07
N ALA A 12 26.03 14.07 -21.96
CA ALA A 12 27.06 13.61 -22.89
C ALA A 12 27.55 12.20 -22.49
N GLU A 13 27.90 12.01 -21.22
CA GLU A 13 28.30 10.74 -20.62
C GLU A 13 27.25 9.63 -20.83
N LEU A 14 25.97 9.94 -20.60
CA LEU A 14 24.87 8.98 -20.83
C LEU A 14 24.73 8.56 -22.30
N ARG A 15 25.12 9.41 -23.26
CA ARG A 15 25.14 9.07 -24.70
C ARG A 15 26.39 8.28 -25.08
N GLU A 16 27.55 8.64 -24.55
CA GLU A 16 28.83 8.02 -24.91
C GLU A 16 29.01 6.63 -24.30
N HIS A 17 28.53 6.41 -23.07
CA HIS A 17 28.81 5.19 -22.31
C HIS A 17 27.57 4.35 -21.97
N TYR A 18 26.38 4.95 -21.89
CA TYR A 18 25.17 4.28 -21.36
C TYR A 18 24.01 4.12 -22.38
N HIS A 19 24.31 4.30 -23.66
CA HIS A 19 23.36 4.11 -24.78
C HIS A 19 22.04 4.90 -24.65
N LEU A 20 22.10 6.15 -24.20
CA LEU A 20 20.93 7.02 -24.05
C LEU A 20 20.18 7.23 -25.39
N THR A 21 18.88 6.92 -25.39
CA THR A 21 17.93 7.03 -26.51
C THR A 21 16.64 7.74 -26.08
N GLY A 22 15.86 8.26 -27.02
CA GLY A 22 14.58 8.92 -26.72
C GLY A 22 14.69 10.40 -26.34
N THR A 23 15.91 10.98 -26.29
CA THR A 23 16.10 12.40 -25.93
C THR A 23 15.47 13.37 -26.94
N GLU A 24 15.23 12.93 -28.17
CA GLU A 24 14.55 13.68 -29.22
C GLU A 24 13.04 13.85 -28.99
N GLN A 25 12.47 13.10 -28.02
CA GLN A 25 11.06 13.20 -27.61
C GLN A 25 10.89 13.99 -26.30
N GLN A 26 11.98 14.46 -25.70
CA GLN A 26 11.95 15.27 -24.48
C GLN A 26 11.58 16.72 -24.76
N LEU A 27 10.82 17.33 -23.85
CA LEU A 27 10.52 18.76 -23.90
C LEU A 27 11.67 19.57 -23.27
N LYS A 28 12.30 20.44 -24.07
CA LYS A 28 13.32 21.40 -23.61
C LYS A 28 12.82 22.27 -22.47
N GLN A 29 11.59 22.76 -22.57
CA GLN A 29 10.93 23.54 -21.52
C GLN A 29 9.57 22.90 -21.25
N LEU A 30 9.24 22.70 -19.98
CA LEU A 30 7.98 22.09 -19.54
C LEU A 30 7.41 22.90 -18.38
N LYS A 31 6.29 23.59 -18.59
CA LYS A 31 5.47 24.08 -17.48
C LYS A 31 4.31 23.12 -17.25
N THR A 32 4.20 22.64 -16.02
CA THR A 32 3.23 21.60 -15.63
C THR A 32 1.77 22.03 -15.84
N SER A 33 1.47 23.32 -15.75
CA SER A 33 0.11 23.88 -15.99
C SER A 33 -0.39 23.75 -17.43
N ASP A 34 0.48 23.38 -18.38
CA ASP A 34 0.19 23.44 -19.81
C ASP A 34 -0.48 22.15 -20.33
N PHE A 35 -0.90 21.29 -19.40
CA PHE A 35 -1.47 19.95 -19.63
C PHE A 35 -2.78 19.77 -18.85
N ASP A 36 -3.61 18.81 -19.27
CA ASP A 36 -4.87 18.46 -18.59
C ASP A 36 -4.63 17.59 -17.33
N GLY A 37 -4.16 18.22 -16.25
CA GLY A 37 -3.98 17.60 -14.93
C GLY A 37 -2.51 17.24 -14.58
N PRO A 38 -2.29 16.37 -13.58
CA PRO A 38 -0.95 16.03 -13.09
C PRO A 38 -0.02 15.47 -14.18
N ILE A 39 1.25 15.88 -14.12
CA ILE A 39 2.29 15.33 -15.01
C ILE A 39 2.82 14.04 -14.40
N ILE A 40 2.81 12.95 -15.14
CA ILE A 40 3.35 11.66 -14.72
C ILE A 40 4.66 11.40 -15.48
N PHE A 41 5.76 11.33 -14.74
CA PHE A 41 7.06 10.82 -15.21
C PHE A 41 7.21 9.37 -14.74
N SER A 42 7.22 8.43 -15.69
CA SER A 42 7.19 6.99 -15.46
C SER A 42 8.18 6.23 -16.36
N HIS A 43 8.57 5.02 -15.95
CA HIS A 43 9.28 4.07 -16.83
C HIS A 43 8.34 3.32 -17.82
N ASP A 44 7.02 3.33 -17.59
CA ASP A 44 6.03 2.79 -18.53
C ASP A 44 5.47 3.92 -19.42
N PRO A 45 5.78 3.94 -20.74
CA PRO A 45 5.29 4.97 -21.66
C PRO A 45 3.76 5.01 -21.82
N LYS A 46 3.02 4.01 -21.31
CA LYS A 46 1.53 3.98 -21.37
C LYS A 46 0.86 4.87 -20.33
N ILE A 47 1.57 5.24 -19.26
CA ILE A 47 1.05 6.09 -18.17
C ILE A 47 1.82 7.41 -18.02
N ALA A 48 2.95 7.55 -18.72
CA ALA A 48 3.72 8.79 -18.74
C ALA A 48 3.01 9.87 -19.57
N THR A 49 2.97 11.11 -19.05
CA THR A 49 2.38 12.28 -19.75
C THR A 49 3.27 12.78 -20.89
N VAL A 50 4.58 12.55 -20.79
CA VAL A 50 5.59 12.82 -21.81
C VAL A 50 6.36 11.52 -22.04
N PRO A 51 6.75 11.14 -23.28
CA PRO A 51 7.52 9.92 -23.49
C PRO A 51 8.85 9.93 -22.70
N PRO A 52 9.20 8.86 -21.96
CA PRO A 52 10.52 8.75 -21.32
C PRO A 52 11.64 8.55 -22.34
N ALA A 53 12.78 9.22 -22.11
CA ALA A 53 14.06 8.78 -22.64
C ALA A 53 14.59 7.61 -21.78
N PHE A 54 15.56 6.86 -22.30
CA PHE A 54 16.12 5.71 -21.59
C PHE A 54 17.61 5.51 -21.85
N PHE A 55 18.34 5.16 -20.78
CA PHE A 55 19.71 4.64 -20.84
C PHE A 55 19.78 3.26 -20.17
N THR A 56 20.90 2.54 -20.36
CA THR A 56 21.10 1.20 -19.82
C THR A 56 22.42 1.12 -19.05
N VAL A 57 22.36 0.71 -17.79
CA VAL A 57 23.53 0.43 -16.94
C VAL A 57 23.81 -1.06 -16.91
N GLN A 58 25.09 -1.45 -16.96
CA GLN A 58 25.55 -2.84 -16.98
C GLN A 58 25.84 -3.37 -15.57
N THR A 59 26.07 -2.50 -14.59
CA THR A 59 26.44 -2.89 -13.22
C THR A 59 25.83 -2.00 -12.13
N ILE A 60 25.81 -2.52 -10.89
CA ILE A 60 25.36 -1.77 -9.70
C ILE A 60 26.35 -0.66 -9.31
N GLN A 61 27.62 -0.81 -9.68
CA GLN A 61 28.65 0.21 -9.53
C GLN A 61 28.31 1.45 -10.37
N GLU A 62 28.00 1.28 -11.66
CA GLU A 62 27.55 2.36 -12.56
C GLU A 62 26.26 3.02 -12.07
N LEU A 63 25.28 2.22 -11.62
CA LEU A 63 24.02 2.76 -11.09
C LEU A 63 24.24 3.59 -9.81
N LYS A 64 25.20 3.19 -8.95
CA LYS A 64 25.58 3.97 -7.77
C LYS A 64 26.28 5.28 -8.17
N GLU A 65 27.17 5.25 -9.15
CA GLU A 65 27.89 6.44 -9.61
C GLU A 65 26.93 7.50 -10.20
N LEU A 66 26.02 7.07 -11.08
CA LEU A 66 25.03 7.95 -11.71
C LEU A 66 23.95 8.39 -10.71
N GLY A 67 23.19 7.44 -10.16
CA GLY A 67 21.98 7.74 -9.36
C GLY A 67 22.13 7.59 -7.85
N GLY A 68 23.12 6.85 -7.38
CA GLY A 68 23.32 6.55 -5.96
C GLY A 68 23.91 7.68 -5.12
N VAL A 69 23.97 7.39 -3.82
CA VAL A 69 24.62 8.23 -2.80
C VAL A 69 26.10 7.82 -2.72
N PRO A 70 27.06 8.72 -2.96
CA PRO A 70 28.48 8.38 -2.94
C PRO A 70 28.95 7.85 -1.58
N ASP A 71 29.88 6.88 -1.57
CA ASP A 71 30.46 6.36 -0.33
C ASP A 71 31.26 7.42 0.45
N SER A 72 31.67 8.51 -0.20
CA SER A 72 32.30 9.67 0.44
C SER A 72 31.37 10.50 1.32
N GLU A 73 30.05 10.30 1.22
CA GLU A 73 29.07 10.93 2.11
C GLU A 73 28.96 10.20 3.46
N TYR A 74 29.68 9.09 3.67
CA TYR A 74 29.62 8.25 4.86
C TYR A 74 30.89 8.31 5.72
N GLY A 75 30.73 8.07 7.02
CA GLY A 75 31.84 8.01 7.98
C GLY A 75 32.13 9.37 8.65
N PRO A 76 33.37 9.61 9.13
CA PRO A 76 33.68 10.73 10.02
C PRO A 76 33.33 12.12 9.45
N GLY A 77 32.24 12.71 9.94
CA GLY A 77 31.73 14.02 9.53
C GLY A 77 30.63 13.98 8.45
N GLY A 78 30.33 12.80 7.90
CA GLY A 78 29.20 12.53 7.02
C GLY A 78 28.09 11.73 7.73
N MET A 79 27.42 10.86 6.99
CA MET A 79 26.36 9.97 7.48
C MET A 79 26.92 8.71 8.16
N GLU A 80 26.23 8.27 9.20
CA GLU A 80 26.36 6.89 9.69
C GLU A 80 25.56 5.92 8.80
N PRO A 81 26.01 4.67 8.61
CA PRO A 81 25.24 3.64 7.90
C PRO A 81 23.88 3.37 8.56
N HIS A 82 22.80 3.51 7.79
CA HIS A 82 21.42 3.50 8.29
C HIS A 82 20.44 2.60 7.51
N HIS A 83 20.90 1.94 6.44
CA HIS A 83 20.08 0.98 5.69
C HIS A 83 20.06 -0.39 6.38
N PRO A 84 18.92 -1.10 6.40
CA PRO A 84 18.85 -2.49 6.86
C PRO A 84 19.75 -3.39 6.02
N LEU A 85 20.78 -3.97 6.65
CA LEU A 85 21.70 -4.90 6.00
C LEU A 85 21.05 -6.29 5.75
N PRO A 86 21.45 -7.00 4.68
CA PRO A 86 21.10 -8.41 4.48
C PRO A 86 21.72 -9.31 5.56
N GLU A 87 21.24 -10.55 5.66
CA GLU A 87 22.01 -11.60 6.35
C GLU A 87 23.35 -11.82 5.63
N PRO A 88 24.47 -12.15 6.31
CA PRO A 88 25.80 -12.28 5.68
C PRO A 88 25.81 -13.16 4.42
N TYR A 89 26.59 -12.82 3.39
CA TYR A 89 26.53 -13.51 2.09
C TYR A 89 26.77 -15.03 2.18
N SER A 90 25.98 -15.78 1.42
CA SER A 90 26.20 -17.21 1.18
C SER A 90 25.65 -17.59 -0.19
N ALA A 91 26.53 -18.02 -1.09
CA ALA A 91 26.16 -18.47 -2.43
C ALA A 91 25.16 -19.66 -2.38
N GLU A 92 25.34 -20.58 -1.43
CA GLU A 92 24.47 -21.73 -1.21
C GLU A 92 23.05 -21.31 -0.77
N ARG A 93 22.95 -20.35 0.16
CA ARG A 93 21.65 -19.77 0.57
C ARG A 93 20.97 -19.08 -0.61
N LEU A 94 21.71 -18.22 -1.31
CA LEU A 94 21.18 -17.32 -2.33
C LEU A 94 20.92 -18.00 -3.68
N ALA A 95 21.43 -19.22 -3.91
CA ALA A 95 21.08 -20.04 -5.08
C ALA A 95 19.57 -20.22 -5.24
N ASN A 96 18.83 -20.35 -4.13
CA ASN A 96 17.37 -20.32 -4.12
C ASN A 96 16.86 -18.86 -4.06
N VAL A 97 17.05 -18.13 -5.17
CA VAL A 97 16.80 -16.67 -5.30
C VAL A 97 15.38 -16.27 -4.87
N THR A 98 14.37 -17.09 -5.16
CA THR A 98 12.97 -16.83 -4.80
C THR A 98 12.72 -16.84 -3.29
N GLY A 99 13.48 -17.63 -2.53
CA GLY A 99 13.41 -17.66 -1.06
C GLY A 99 14.13 -16.49 -0.38
N ASN A 100 15.09 -15.85 -1.06
CA ASN A 100 15.99 -14.85 -0.48
C ASN A 100 15.91 -13.47 -1.15
N HIS A 101 14.81 -13.20 -1.86
CA HIS A 101 14.58 -11.94 -2.57
C HIS A 101 14.73 -10.72 -1.66
N ALA A 102 14.33 -10.83 -0.38
CA ALA A 102 14.45 -9.77 0.61
C ALA A 102 15.92 -9.37 0.88
N ASP A 103 16.85 -10.31 1.00
CA ASP A 103 18.28 -10.00 1.18
C ASP A 103 18.85 -9.31 -0.06
N ILE A 104 18.49 -9.77 -1.26
CA ILE A 104 18.92 -9.14 -2.52
C ILE A 104 18.38 -7.69 -2.62
N CYS A 105 17.15 -7.43 -2.17
CA CYS A 105 16.59 -6.07 -2.12
C CYS A 105 17.27 -5.19 -1.07
N LYS A 106 17.53 -5.71 0.14
CA LYS A 106 18.30 -5.00 1.18
C LYS A 106 19.71 -4.64 0.67
N ALA A 107 20.42 -5.62 0.10
CA ALA A 107 21.76 -5.44 -0.43
C ALA A 107 21.79 -4.40 -1.56
N PHE A 108 20.84 -4.48 -2.52
CA PHE A 108 20.71 -3.49 -3.58
C PHE A 108 20.49 -2.07 -3.03
N ARG A 109 19.55 -1.92 -2.09
CA ARG A 109 19.22 -0.63 -1.45
C ARG A 109 20.42 -0.05 -0.69
N ALA A 110 21.06 -0.86 0.14
CA ALA A 110 22.25 -0.49 0.91
C ALA A 110 23.49 -0.21 0.03
N TYR A 111 23.59 -0.82 -1.15
CA TYR A 111 24.66 -0.53 -2.10
C TYR A 111 24.43 0.82 -2.80
N ILE A 112 23.23 1.06 -3.36
CA ILE A 112 22.93 2.29 -4.11
C ILE A 112 22.82 3.51 -3.20
N TYR A 113 22.10 3.42 -2.08
CA TYR A 113 21.76 4.55 -1.22
C TYR A 113 22.50 4.56 0.13
N GLY A 114 23.30 3.51 0.42
CA GLY A 114 24.09 3.37 1.65
C GLY A 114 25.60 3.34 1.39
N TYR A 115 26.34 2.90 2.41
CA TYR A 115 27.79 2.67 2.33
C TYR A 115 28.08 1.28 1.74
N SER A 116 28.42 1.22 0.45
CA SER A 116 28.54 -0.04 -0.33
C SER A 116 29.51 -1.07 0.26
N PRO A 117 30.64 -0.70 0.90
CA PRO A 117 31.57 -1.67 1.47
C PRO A 117 30.96 -2.66 2.48
N LEU A 118 29.81 -2.33 3.08
CA LEU A 118 29.08 -3.23 3.99
C LEU A 118 28.30 -4.35 3.30
N VAL A 119 28.14 -4.29 1.97
CA VAL A 119 27.43 -5.26 1.13
C VAL A 119 28.22 -5.61 -0.14
N LYS A 120 29.55 -5.44 -0.10
CA LYS A 120 30.46 -5.67 -1.23
C LYS A 120 30.50 -7.15 -1.66
N ASP A 121 30.23 -8.05 -0.72
CA ASP A 121 30.08 -9.49 -0.93
C ASP A 121 28.84 -9.88 -1.77
N TYR A 122 27.85 -8.99 -1.89
CA TYR A 122 26.68 -9.18 -2.74
C TYR A 122 26.85 -8.71 -4.21
N GLU A 123 27.96 -8.06 -4.56
CA GLU A 123 28.15 -7.38 -5.85
C GLU A 123 27.94 -8.31 -7.06
N ASP A 124 28.57 -9.49 -7.07
CA ASP A 124 28.49 -10.45 -8.17
C ASP A 124 27.05 -10.95 -8.41
N ILE A 125 26.32 -11.28 -7.33
CA ILE A 125 24.93 -11.75 -7.46
C ILE A 125 23.96 -10.62 -7.79
N LEU A 126 24.22 -9.39 -7.32
CA LEU A 126 23.42 -8.23 -7.69
C LEU A 126 23.56 -7.95 -9.20
N ASN A 127 24.79 -7.90 -9.70
CA ASN A 127 25.07 -7.76 -11.12
C ASN A 127 24.43 -8.90 -11.94
N ALA A 128 24.66 -10.16 -11.57
CA ALA A 128 24.14 -11.32 -12.29
C ALA A 128 22.61 -11.56 -12.16
N LYS A 129 21.86 -10.75 -11.39
CA LYS A 129 20.40 -10.90 -11.18
C LYS A 129 19.57 -9.63 -11.41
N ARG A 130 20.19 -8.45 -11.45
CA ARG A 130 19.48 -7.17 -11.63
C ARG A 130 19.94 -6.38 -12.86
N PHE A 131 21.02 -6.78 -13.52
CA PHE A 131 21.63 -6.05 -14.63
C PHE A 131 21.78 -6.91 -15.90
N PRO A 132 21.83 -6.32 -17.10
CA PRO A 132 21.70 -4.89 -17.39
C PRO A 132 20.32 -4.33 -17.02
N MET A 133 20.30 -3.13 -16.44
CA MET A 133 19.09 -2.45 -15.98
C MET A 133 18.80 -1.26 -16.88
N LYS A 134 17.53 -1.10 -17.24
CA LYS A 134 17.06 0.07 -17.98
C LYS A 134 16.64 1.15 -16.97
N VAL A 135 16.99 2.40 -17.26
CA VAL A 135 16.65 3.54 -16.39
C VAL A 135 15.89 4.57 -17.21
N ALA A 136 14.75 5.02 -16.70
CA ALA A 136 13.97 6.07 -17.32
C ALA A 136 14.59 7.43 -17.04
N LEU A 137 14.68 8.27 -18.06
CA LEU A 137 15.23 9.61 -17.99
C LEU A 137 14.21 10.63 -18.50
N TYR A 138 14.02 11.69 -17.72
CA TYR A 138 13.34 12.91 -18.13
C TYR A 138 14.35 14.06 -18.06
N SER A 139 14.52 14.81 -19.13
CA SER A 139 15.60 15.81 -19.19
C SER A 139 15.29 17.00 -20.09
N GLY A 140 15.70 18.20 -19.67
CA GLY A 140 15.46 19.42 -20.42
C GLY A 140 16.31 20.59 -19.96
N GLU A 141 15.98 21.77 -20.48
CA GLU A 141 16.52 23.06 -20.02
C GLU A 141 15.78 23.48 -18.74
N ASP A 142 14.48 23.76 -18.82
CA ASP A 142 13.70 24.27 -17.68
C ASP A 142 12.45 23.43 -17.41
N ILE A 143 12.16 23.15 -16.13
CA ILE A 143 10.86 22.63 -15.69
C ILE A 143 10.24 23.52 -14.62
N VAL A 144 8.94 23.81 -14.77
CA VAL A 144 8.16 24.68 -13.88
C VAL A 144 6.96 23.92 -13.30
N VAL A 145 7.04 23.61 -12.02
CA VAL A 145 6.07 22.82 -11.26
C VAL A 145 5.05 23.75 -10.59
N THR A 146 3.76 23.46 -10.73
CA THR A 146 2.65 24.37 -10.39
C THR A 146 1.65 23.71 -9.43
N ALA A 147 0.86 24.52 -8.73
CA ALA A 147 -0.12 24.02 -7.75
C ALA A 147 -1.32 23.29 -8.38
N SER A 148 -1.71 23.64 -9.61
CA SER A 148 -2.84 22.97 -10.29
C SER A 148 -2.47 21.57 -10.78
N ASN A 149 -1.25 21.41 -11.30
CA ASN A 149 -0.76 20.20 -11.92
C ASN A 149 0.56 19.79 -11.24
N PRO A 150 0.52 18.97 -10.17
CA PRO A 150 1.74 18.47 -9.55
C PRO A 150 2.51 17.54 -10.49
N LEU A 151 3.83 17.46 -10.29
CA LEU A 151 4.70 16.51 -10.96
C LEU A 151 4.76 15.22 -10.13
N ILE A 152 4.28 14.12 -10.68
CA ILE A 152 4.31 12.79 -10.08
C ILE A 152 5.42 11.98 -10.77
N VAL A 153 6.46 11.61 -10.02
CA VAL A 153 7.52 10.71 -10.50
C VAL A 153 7.22 9.33 -9.94
N GLY A 154 6.65 8.45 -10.77
CA GLY A 154 5.97 7.28 -10.25
C GLY A 154 5.53 6.26 -11.29
N ASN A 155 5.16 5.10 -10.79
CA ASN A 155 4.77 3.93 -11.57
C ASN A 155 3.52 3.32 -10.93
N LYS A 156 2.59 2.80 -11.74
CA LYS A 156 1.27 2.32 -11.27
C LYS A 156 1.34 1.41 -10.05
N ASP A 157 2.32 0.52 -10.02
CA ASP A 157 2.46 -0.53 -9.01
C ASP A 157 3.59 -0.26 -7.99
N SER A 158 4.11 0.99 -7.92
CA SER A 158 5.13 1.46 -6.94
C SER A 158 6.44 0.64 -6.82
N HIS A 159 6.72 -0.25 -7.77
CA HIS A 159 7.85 -1.19 -7.76
C HIS A 159 8.67 -1.16 -9.07
N GLY A 160 8.57 -0.07 -9.84
CA GLY A 160 9.21 0.05 -11.16
C GLY A 160 10.72 0.33 -11.12
N GLU A 161 11.32 0.35 -12.31
CA GLU A 161 12.71 0.79 -12.52
C GLU A 161 12.91 2.27 -12.08
N PRO A 162 14.14 2.70 -11.76
CA PRO A 162 14.40 4.06 -11.34
C PRO A 162 14.00 5.10 -12.41
N VAL A 163 13.46 6.23 -11.96
CA VAL A 163 13.09 7.36 -12.83
C VAL A 163 13.94 8.57 -12.45
N ASN A 164 14.86 8.94 -13.33
CA ASN A 164 15.79 10.04 -13.14
C ASN A 164 15.34 11.31 -13.89
N LEU A 165 15.53 12.46 -13.25
CA LEU A 165 15.22 13.80 -13.77
C LEU A 165 16.52 14.60 -13.86
N VAL A 166 16.83 15.19 -15.02
CA VAL A 166 18.09 15.92 -15.27
C VAL A 166 17.79 17.23 -16.03
N PHE A 167 17.71 18.36 -15.33
CA PHE A 167 17.23 19.65 -15.87
C PHE A 167 18.16 20.81 -15.52
N ASN A 168 18.44 21.75 -16.44
CA ASN A 168 19.28 22.91 -16.07
C ASN A 168 18.66 23.71 -14.91
N LYS A 169 17.34 23.93 -14.95
CA LYS A 169 16.59 24.61 -13.89
C LYS A 169 15.32 23.84 -13.50
N ILE A 170 15.09 23.67 -12.20
CA ILE A 170 13.80 23.24 -11.63
C ILE A 170 13.23 24.42 -10.85
N THR A 171 12.07 24.92 -11.28
CA THR A 171 11.32 25.96 -10.55
C THR A 171 10.06 25.35 -9.98
N ILE A 172 9.82 25.51 -8.68
CA ILE A 172 8.57 25.14 -8.02
C ILE A 172 7.83 26.43 -7.67
N GLU A 173 6.71 26.70 -8.33
CA GLU A 173 5.82 27.83 -8.03
C GLU A 173 5.06 27.60 -6.70
N PRO A 174 4.51 28.64 -6.04
CA PRO A 174 3.81 28.46 -4.76
C PRO A 174 2.70 27.41 -4.83
N GLY A 175 2.69 26.47 -3.86
CA GLY A 175 1.80 25.31 -3.84
C GLY A 175 2.14 24.18 -4.83
N GLY A 176 3.14 24.35 -5.70
CA GLY A 176 3.62 23.29 -6.60
C GLY A 176 4.32 22.16 -5.86
N LYS A 177 4.20 20.93 -6.39
CA LYS A 177 4.72 19.71 -5.76
C LYS A 177 5.41 18.76 -6.73
N ILE A 178 6.52 18.18 -6.27
CA ILE A 178 7.17 17.01 -6.87
C ILE A 178 6.92 15.81 -5.94
N ILE A 179 6.20 14.80 -6.42
CA ILE A 179 5.72 13.65 -5.65
C ILE A 179 6.34 12.37 -6.19
N TYR A 180 7.31 11.81 -5.47
CA TYR A 180 7.94 10.53 -5.76
C TYR A 180 7.13 9.36 -5.19
N LEU A 181 6.83 8.38 -6.06
CA LEU A 181 6.15 7.11 -5.76
C LEU A 181 7.01 5.90 -6.20
N THR A 182 8.30 6.12 -6.43
CA THR A 182 9.28 5.16 -6.95
C THR A 182 10.69 5.63 -6.58
N ASN A 183 11.71 4.80 -6.75
CA ASN A 183 13.11 5.22 -6.55
C ASN A 183 13.59 6.11 -7.70
N GLY A 184 14.50 7.04 -7.44
CA GLY A 184 15.04 7.88 -8.51
C GLY A 184 15.99 9.00 -8.06
N THR A 185 16.58 9.66 -9.06
CA THR A 185 17.55 10.74 -8.89
C THR A 185 17.02 12.03 -9.51
N VAL A 186 17.21 13.16 -8.85
CA VAL A 186 17.04 14.50 -9.44
C VAL A 186 18.42 15.14 -9.53
N GLU A 187 18.81 15.58 -10.72
CA GLU A 187 20.01 16.37 -10.96
C GLU A 187 19.62 17.70 -11.60
N ALA A 188 20.11 18.82 -11.05
CA ALA A 188 19.89 20.13 -11.62
C ALA A 188 21.05 21.10 -11.41
N ASN A 189 21.27 22.03 -12.34
CA ASN A 189 22.25 23.10 -12.10
C ASN A 189 21.68 24.11 -11.07
N GLU A 190 20.36 24.36 -11.10
CA GLU A 190 19.65 25.27 -10.20
C GLU A 190 18.27 24.74 -9.79
N VAL A 191 17.96 24.77 -8.49
CA VAL A 191 16.61 24.57 -7.94
C VAL A 191 16.13 25.86 -7.28
N VAL A 192 14.95 26.34 -7.68
CA VAL A 192 14.28 27.51 -7.11
C VAL A 192 12.91 27.12 -6.59
N VAL A 193 12.73 27.14 -5.28
CA VAL A 193 11.39 27.15 -4.68
C VAL A 193 10.93 28.60 -4.56
N VAL A 194 9.88 28.96 -5.29
CA VAL A 194 9.25 30.28 -5.21
C VAL A 194 8.33 30.26 -4.00
N ASN A 195 8.77 30.91 -2.92
CA ASN A 195 8.04 30.91 -1.66
C ASN A 195 6.65 31.53 -1.80
N SER A 196 5.67 30.89 -1.16
CA SER A 196 4.42 31.56 -0.76
C SER A 196 4.72 32.78 0.12
N PRO A 197 3.91 33.85 0.05
CA PRO A 197 4.07 35.01 0.94
C PRO A 197 3.79 34.69 2.42
N ASN A 198 3.32 33.48 2.78
CA ASN A 198 3.25 33.01 4.16
C ASN A 198 4.47 32.11 4.52
N PRO A 199 5.45 32.60 5.31
CA PRO A 199 6.57 31.78 5.77
C PRO A 199 6.23 30.85 6.96
N TYR A 200 4.98 30.85 7.45
CA TYR A 200 4.51 30.02 8.56
C TYR A 200 3.19 29.33 8.18
N PRO A 201 3.22 28.19 7.45
CA PRO A 201 2.01 27.49 7.04
C PRO A 201 1.21 27.02 8.26
N THR A 202 -0.04 27.46 8.35
CA THR A 202 -1.00 27.01 9.36
C THR A 202 -1.71 25.74 8.88
N PRO A 203 -2.21 24.87 9.79
CA PRO A 203 -2.93 23.65 9.40
C PRO A 203 -4.23 23.98 8.65
N GLY A 204 -4.17 24.03 7.32
CA GLY A 204 -5.25 24.47 6.43
C GLY A 204 -4.78 25.32 5.25
N ASP A 205 -3.58 25.91 5.33
CA ASP A 205 -2.93 26.54 4.18
C ASP A 205 -2.51 25.48 3.15
N ASN A 206 -2.58 25.82 1.86
CA ASN A 206 -2.16 24.91 0.76
C ASN A 206 -0.63 24.74 0.64
N ASP A 207 0.14 25.44 1.47
CA ASP A 207 1.60 25.42 1.56
C ASP A 207 2.11 24.15 2.28
N GLY A 208 1.70 22.99 1.76
CA GLY A 208 2.23 21.69 2.16
C GLY A 208 3.67 21.46 1.66
N PRO A 209 4.18 20.22 1.79
CA PRO A 209 5.50 19.88 1.26
C PRO A 209 5.56 20.10 -0.26
N ASN A 210 6.64 20.74 -0.72
CA ASN A 210 6.92 20.91 -2.15
C ASN A 210 7.69 19.71 -2.74
N ILE A 211 8.28 18.88 -1.89
CA ILE A 211 8.87 17.59 -2.23
C ILE A 211 8.25 16.50 -1.33
N GLU A 212 7.63 15.51 -1.95
CA GLU A 212 6.98 14.38 -1.27
C GLU A 212 7.57 13.05 -1.78
N ASN A 213 7.79 12.08 -0.89
CA ASN A 213 8.21 10.71 -1.20
C ASN A 213 7.28 9.75 -0.44
N ILE A 214 6.32 9.16 -1.14
CA ILE A 214 5.12 8.57 -0.56
C ILE A 214 4.96 7.09 -0.98
N GLY A 215 4.75 6.22 0.01
CA GLY A 215 4.37 4.82 -0.22
C GLY A 215 2.87 4.65 -0.51
N SER A 216 2.52 3.65 -1.31
CA SER A 216 1.12 3.37 -1.68
C SER A 216 0.26 2.93 -0.50
N ASN A 217 -0.97 3.42 -0.39
CA ASN A 217 -1.92 2.91 0.61
C ASN A 217 -2.48 1.55 0.18
N GLY A 218 -2.62 0.61 1.12
CA GLY A 218 -3.27 -0.68 0.87
C GLY A 218 -4.79 -0.56 0.75
N GLY A 219 -5.41 -1.40 -0.08
CA GLY A 219 -6.86 -1.51 -0.20
C GLY A 219 -7.54 -2.09 1.05
N ASN A 220 -8.74 -1.62 1.35
CA ASN A 220 -9.56 -2.12 2.46
C ASN A 220 -10.18 -3.49 2.12
N GLY A 221 -10.25 -4.37 3.11
CA GLY A 221 -10.84 -5.69 2.98
C GLY A 221 -12.36 -5.66 2.79
N GLY A 222 -12.87 -6.45 1.83
CA GLY A 222 -14.31 -6.64 1.62
C GLY A 222 -15.00 -7.29 2.82
N SER A 223 -16.19 -6.80 3.19
CA SER A 223 -16.97 -7.40 4.29
C SER A 223 -17.63 -8.72 3.86
N GLY A 224 -17.76 -9.66 4.79
CA GLY A 224 -18.37 -10.97 4.57
C GLY A 224 -19.88 -10.89 4.39
N ASN A 225 -20.42 -11.70 3.48
CA ASN A 225 -21.86 -11.84 3.28
C ASN A 225 -22.56 -12.44 4.51
N ASN A 226 -23.74 -11.91 4.86
CA ASN A 226 -24.58 -12.47 5.92
C ASN A 226 -25.12 -13.86 5.52
N GLY A 227 -25.29 -14.73 6.52
CA GLY A 227 -25.91 -16.02 6.38
C GLY A 227 -27.42 -15.94 6.11
N SER A 228 -27.94 -16.90 5.35
CA SER A 228 -29.36 -17.00 5.04
C SER A 228 -30.15 -17.58 6.22
N ALA A 229 -31.34 -17.05 6.49
CA ALA A 229 -32.23 -17.60 7.50
C ALA A 229 -32.70 -19.02 7.11
N GLY A 230 -32.82 -19.89 8.10
CA GLY A 230 -33.39 -21.22 7.96
C GLY A 230 -34.88 -21.16 7.68
N ARG A 231 -35.39 -22.13 6.91
CA ARG A 231 -36.83 -22.21 6.58
C ARG A 231 -37.62 -22.70 7.80
N ASP A 232 -38.74 -22.05 8.10
CA ASP A 232 -39.70 -22.54 9.09
C ASP A 232 -40.24 -23.92 8.68
N GLY A 233 -40.51 -24.77 9.67
CA GLY A 233 -41.07 -26.11 9.49
C GLY A 233 -42.58 -26.08 9.24
N SER A 234 -43.06 -27.03 8.42
CA SER A 234 -44.48 -27.17 8.12
C SER A 234 -45.27 -27.66 9.34
N ASN A 235 -46.43 -27.05 9.59
CA ASN A 235 -47.37 -27.53 10.60
C ASN A 235 -47.92 -28.92 10.23
N GLY A 236 -48.22 -29.73 11.24
CA GLY A 236 -48.90 -31.01 11.09
C GLY A 236 -50.41 -30.86 10.86
N ASN A 237 -51.01 -31.86 10.23
CA ASN A 237 -52.45 -31.92 10.01
C ASN A 237 -53.16 -32.48 11.25
N ALA A 238 -54.31 -31.91 11.61
CA ALA A 238 -55.14 -32.40 12.71
C ALA A 238 -55.66 -33.83 12.48
N GLY A 239 -55.99 -34.52 13.57
CA GLY A 239 -56.55 -35.86 13.53
C GLY A 239 -57.97 -35.91 12.94
N LYS A 240 -58.48 -37.13 12.72
CA LYS A 240 -59.86 -37.39 12.29
C LYS A 240 -60.44 -38.55 13.08
N ASP A 241 -61.63 -38.34 13.66
CA ASP A 241 -62.36 -39.36 14.41
C ASP A 241 -63.30 -40.16 13.49
N ASN A 242 -63.64 -41.39 13.89
CA ASN A 242 -64.70 -42.20 13.28
C ASN A 242 -65.51 -42.88 14.38
N LYS A 243 -66.65 -42.28 14.73
CA LYS A 243 -67.48 -42.67 15.88
C LYS A 243 -66.68 -42.53 17.18
N ASN A 244 -66.30 -43.64 17.80
CA ASN A 244 -65.69 -43.71 19.14
C ASN A 244 -64.23 -44.20 19.06
N SER A 245 -63.51 -43.81 18.00
CA SER A 245 -62.07 -44.07 17.86
C SER A 245 -61.40 -43.12 16.87
N CYS A 246 -60.09 -42.94 17.04
CA CYS A 246 -59.27 -42.18 16.09
C CYS A 246 -59.12 -42.96 14.78
N ALA A 247 -59.53 -42.36 13.67
CA ALA A 247 -59.44 -42.94 12.32
C ALA A 247 -58.18 -42.52 11.57
N THR A 248 -57.61 -41.37 11.91
CA THR A 248 -56.34 -40.88 11.38
C THR A 248 -55.69 -40.00 12.43
N SER A 249 -54.56 -40.42 12.98
CA SER A 249 -53.81 -39.63 13.96
C SER A 249 -53.40 -38.27 13.42
N ALA A 250 -53.36 -37.26 14.29
CA ALA A 250 -52.75 -35.98 13.94
C ALA A 250 -51.27 -36.18 13.59
N THR A 251 -50.76 -35.48 12.57
CA THR A 251 -49.35 -35.57 12.18
C THR A 251 -48.50 -34.63 13.02
N ASN A 252 -47.23 -34.97 13.20
CA ASN A 252 -46.26 -34.04 13.79
C ASN A 252 -46.02 -32.85 12.86
N GLY A 253 -45.58 -31.72 13.41
CA GLY A 253 -44.95 -30.65 12.64
C GLY A 253 -43.51 -31.01 12.28
N THR A 254 -42.99 -30.48 11.16
CA THR A 254 -41.59 -30.73 10.77
C THR A 254 -40.64 -29.83 11.55
N ALA A 255 -39.39 -30.26 11.68
CA ALA A 255 -38.35 -29.37 12.20
C ALA A 255 -38.16 -28.15 11.28
N GLY A 256 -37.70 -27.04 11.86
CA GLY A 256 -37.19 -25.90 11.11
C GLY A 256 -35.78 -26.17 10.59
N GLY A 257 -35.45 -25.61 9.43
CA GLY A 257 -34.10 -25.65 8.88
C GLY A 257 -33.14 -24.78 9.70
N GLY A 258 -31.86 -25.16 9.76
CA GLY A 258 -30.83 -24.29 10.31
C GLY A 258 -30.61 -23.04 9.44
N GLY A 259 -30.26 -21.92 10.07
CA GLY A 259 -29.68 -20.78 9.36
C GLY A 259 -28.25 -21.10 8.92
N THR A 260 -27.78 -20.48 7.85
CA THR A 260 -26.39 -20.66 7.40
C THR A 260 -25.45 -19.74 8.17
N ASP A 261 -24.20 -20.15 8.31
CA ASP A 261 -23.15 -19.28 8.85
C ASP A 261 -22.95 -18.05 7.94
N GLY A 262 -22.47 -16.95 8.53
CA GLY A 262 -22.00 -15.78 7.81
C GLY A 262 -20.59 -15.97 7.27
N ALA A 263 -20.30 -15.38 6.12
CA ALA A 263 -18.98 -15.50 5.50
C ALA A 263 -17.93 -14.65 6.23
N ARG A 264 -16.66 -15.06 6.13
CA ARG A 264 -15.52 -14.27 6.64
C ARG A 264 -15.34 -12.97 5.85
N GLY A 265 -14.98 -11.88 6.53
CA GLY A 265 -14.47 -10.67 5.91
C GLY A 265 -13.01 -10.81 5.46
N SER A 266 -12.65 -10.22 4.32
CA SER A 266 -11.28 -10.23 3.80
C SER A 266 -10.34 -9.40 4.65
N ASP A 267 -9.08 -9.82 4.74
CA ASP A 267 -8.02 -8.99 5.33
C ASP A 267 -7.78 -7.73 4.48
N GLY A 268 -7.34 -6.64 5.12
CA GLY A 268 -6.89 -5.42 4.44
C GLY A 268 -5.46 -5.57 3.92
N GLU A 269 -5.16 -4.92 2.80
CA GLU A 269 -3.84 -5.01 2.15
C GLU A 269 -2.79 -4.17 2.91
N ASN A 270 -1.53 -4.58 2.84
CA ASN A 270 -0.44 -3.79 3.44
C ASN A 270 -0.20 -2.51 2.61
N GLY A 271 0.19 -1.41 3.27
CA GLY A 271 0.73 -0.23 2.62
C GLY A 271 2.14 -0.48 2.10
N GLY A 272 2.47 0.10 0.95
CA GLY A 272 3.82 0.11 0.38
C GLY A 272 4.76 1.02 1.18
N HIS A 273 6.02 0.63 1.29
CA HIS A 273 7.08 1.48 1.83
C HIS A 273 7.35 2.64 0.86
N ALA A 274 7.73 3.81 1.37
CA ALA A 274 8.25 4.87 0.49
C ALA A 274 9.67 4.52 0.00
N SER A 275 10.05 5.08 -1.15
CA SER A 275 11.28 4.74 -1.86
C SER A 275 12.50 5.50 -1.31
N ASP A 276 13.68 5.30 -1.89
CA ASP A 276 14.80 6.22 -1.70
C ASP A 276 14.89 7.18 -2.89
N VAL A 277 15.06 8.47 -2.60
CA VAL A 277 15.15 9.54 -3.61
C VAL A 277 16.38 10.40 -3.34
N ASN A 278 17.13 10.73 -4.38
CA ASN A 278 18.42 11.41 -4.30
C ASN A 278 18.43 12.70 -5.13
N PHE A 279 18.44 13.86 -4.47
CA PHE A 279 18.49 15.18 -5.08
C PHE A 279 19.93 15.71 -5.05
N LYS A 280 20.46 16.08 -6.22
CA LYS A 280 21.78 16.68 -6.47
C LYS A 280 21.54 18.02 -7.17
N THR A 281 21.89 19.16 -6.56
CA THR A 281 21.69 20.47 -7.22
C THR A 281 22.83 21.48 -7.01
N GLY A 282 23.29 22.12 -8.08
CA GLY A 282 24.35 23.13 -8.03
C GLY A 282 24.00 24.29 -7.08
N THR A 283 23.05 25.13 -7.47
CA THR A 283 22.53 26.24 -6.66
C THR A 283 21.13 25.93 -6.13
N LEU A 284 20.84 26.29 -4.88
CA LEU A 284 19.52 26.13 -4.25
C LEU A 284 19.01 27.44 -3.65
N ASN A 285 17.75 27.79 -3.93
CA ASN A 285 17.07 28.97 -3.39
C ASN A 285 15.64 28.65 -2.91
N GLY A 286 15.18 29.37 -1.89
CA GLY A 286 13.82 29.26 -1.34
C GLY A 286 13.66 28.35 -0.12
N PHE A 287 12.41 28.08 0.25
CA PHE A 287 12.01 27.25 1.39
C PHE A 287 11.63 25.84 0.92
N VAL A 288 12.56 24.90 1.06
CA VAL A 288 12.36 23.50 0.70
C VAL A 288 11.63 22.79 1.84
N ASN A 289 10.45 22.25 1.56
CA ASN A 289 9.63 21.52 2.52
C ASN A 289 9.47 20.08 2.06
N MET A 290 10.15 19.16 2.74
CA MET A 290 10.27 17.75 2.38
C MET A 290 9.45 16.84 3.31
N LEU A 291 8.65 15.95 2.72
CA LEU A 291 7.97 14.86 3.40
C LEU A 291 8.41 13.50 2.84
N THR A 292 8.80 12.57 3.71
CA THR A 292 8.79 11.14 3.38
C THR A 292 7.81 10.40 4.29
N GLN A 293 6.92 9.61 3.69
CA GLN A 293 5.83 8.92 4.38
C GLN A 293 5.58 7.54 3.79
N GLY A 294 5.63 6.50 4.61
CA GLY A 294 5.15 5.17 4.25
C GLY A 294 3.64 5.11 4.08
N GLY A 295 3.16 4.24 3.18
CA GLY A 295 1.74 4.07 2.90
C GLY A 295 0.98 3.46 4.08
N ASN A 296 -0.29 3.86 4.28
CA ASN A 296 -1.13 3.29 5.32
C ASN A 296 -1.61 1.89 4.91
N GLY A 297 -1.78 0.99 5.89
CA GLY A 297 -2.42 -0.31 5.66
C GLY A 297 -3.94 -0.18 5.58
N GLY A 298 -4.58 -1.02 4.77
CA GLY A 298 -6.03 -1.04 4.61
C GLY A 298 -6.76 -1.59 5.84
N ASP A 299 -7.94 -1.05 6.16
CA ASP A 299 -8.83 -1.57 7.19
C ASP A 299 -9.37 -2.96 6.77
N GLY A 300 -9.42 -3.92 7.70
CA GLY A 300 -9.95 -5.26 7.48
C GLY A 300 -11.47 -5.32 7.40
N GLY A 301 -12.00 -6.19 6.54
CA GLY A 301 -13.44 -6.33 6.32
C GLY A 301 -14.18 -6.94 7.51
N ASN A 302 -15.39 -6.46 7.81
CA ASN A 302 -16.22 -7.05 8.86
C ASN A 302 -16.68 -8.47 8.47
N GLY A 303 -16.89 -9.34 9.45
CA GLY A 303 -17.49 -10.65 9.23
C GLY A 303 -19.00 -10.56 9.03
N GLY A 304 -19.56 -11.43 8.20
CA GLY A 304 -21.01 -11.50 7.99
C GLY A 304 -21.73 -12.08 9.20
N ASN A 305 -22.92 -11.58 9.51
CA ASN A 305 -23.76 -12.11 10.58
C ASN A 305 -24.31 -13.50 10.21
N GLY A 306 -24.45 -14.39 11.18
CA GLY A 306 -25.07 -15.70 10.99
C GLY A 306 -26.58 -15.62 10.76
N GLY A 307 -27.11 -16.49 9.91
CA GLY A 307 -28.54 -16.58 9.63
C GLY A 307 -29.31 -17.14 10.83
N ASN A 308 -30.49 -16.59 11.12
CA ASN A 308 -31.38 -17.14 12.16
C ASN A 308 -31.91 -18.53 11.76
N GLY A 309 -32.07 -19.42 12.73
CA GLY A 309 -32.71 -20.72 12.53
C GLY A 309 -34.22 -20.60 12.31
N GLY A 310 -34.77 -21.44 11.42
CA GLY A 310 -36.21 -21.51 11.18
C GLY A 310 -36.94 -22.12 12.38
N LYS A 311 -38.16 -21.69 12.64
CA LYS A 311 -39.02 -22.24 13.70
C LYS A 311 -39.46 -23.66 13.36
N GLY A 312 -39.67 -24.49 14.36
CA GLY A 312 -40.33 -25.78 14.18
C GLY A 312 -41.82 -25.61 13.91
N GLY A 313 -42.37 -26.43 13.03
CA GLY A 313 -43.81 -26.46 12.76
C GLY A 313 -44.59 -27.01 13.96
N ASN A 314 -45.80 -26.50 14.19
CA ASN A 314 -46.68 -27.02 15.25
C ASN A 314 -47.21 -28.41 14.87
N GLY A 315 -47.43 -29.27 15.86
CA GLY A 315 -48.14 -30.53 15.69
C GLY A 315 -49.61 -30.30 15.34
N GLY A 316 -50.22 -31.24 14.60
CA GLY A 316 -51.63 -31.20 14.28
C GLY A 316 -52.52 -31.24 15.51
N GLY A 317 -53.64 -30.51 15.47
CA GLY A 317 -54.58 -30.44 16.59
C GLY A 317 -55.19 -31.79 16.98
N SER A 318 -55.49 -31.94 18.28
CA SER A 318 -56.29 -33.03 18.82
C SER A 318 -57.76 -32.89 18.47
N THR A 319 -58.45 -34.03 18.45
CA THR A 319 -59.91 -34.16 18.35
C THR A 319 -60.44 -34.82 19.62
N SER A 320 -61.68 -35.34 19.60
CA SER A 320 -62.25 -36.13 20.71
C SER A 320 -61.49 -37.44 20.92
N GLU A 321 -61.18 -38.15 19.83
CA GLU A 321 -60.59 -39.49 19.89
C GLU A 321 -59.10 -39.51 19.50
N CYS A 322 -58.63 -38.55 18.69
CA CYS A 322 -57.20 -38.44 18.32
C CYS A 322 -56.45 -37.45 19.21
N ARG A 323 -55.37 -37.95 19.83
CA ARG A 323 -54.33 -37.12 20.44
C ARG A 323 -53.64 -36.21 19.39
N ALA A 324 -53.25 -35.01 19.80
CA ALA A 324 -52.49 -34.06 18.99
C ALA A 324 -51.11 -34.59 18.57
N GLY A 325 -50.60 -34.10 17.43
CA GLY A 325 -49.23 -34.37 16.99
C GLY A 325 -48.19 -33.63 17.84
N ASN A 326 -46.93 -34.06 17.74
CA ASN A 326 -45.80 -33.37 18.38
C ASN A 326 -45.35 -32.16 17.55
N GLY A 327 -44.87 -31.13 18.22
CA GLY A 327 -44.21 -30.00 17.57
C GLY A 327 -42.83 -30.37 17.04
N GLY A 328 -42.45 -29.82 15.89
CA GLY A 328 -41.10 -29.95 15.36
C GLY A 328 -40.09 -29.11 16.16
N ASN A 329 -38.83 -29.55 16.20
CA ASN A 329 -37.75 -28.75 16.79
C ASN A 329 -37.47 -27.50 15.94
N GLY A 330 -37.03 -26.41 16.57
CA GLY A 330 -36.46 -25.27 15.86
C GLY A 330 -35.09 -25.61 15.27
N GLY A 331 -34.76 -25.01 14.13
CA GLY A 331 -33.42 -25.08 13.55
C GLY A 331 -32.43 -24.22 14.34
N ASN A 332 -31.15 -24.60 14.33
CA ASN A 332 -30.09 -23.78 14.93
C ASN A 332 -29.87 -22.51 14.10
N GLY A 333 -29.45 -21.42 14.74
CA GLY A 333 -28.85 -20.28 14.05
C GLY A 333 -27.44 -20.63 13.55
N GLY A 334 -27.04 -20.05 12.42
CA GLY A 334 -25.68 -20.13 11.92
C GLY A 334 -24.74 -19.23 12.72
N ASN A 335 -23.44 -19.53 12.69
CA ASN A 335 -22.41 -18.71 13.33
C ASN A 335 -22.18 -17.41 12.56
N GLY A 336 -21.73 -16.36 13.24
CA GLY A 336 -21.17 -15.18 12.59
C GLY A 336 -19.80 -15.50 12.01
N GLY A 337 -19.53 -14.99 10.81
CA GLY A 337 -18.21 -15.07 10.21
C GLY A 337 -17.21 -14.21 10.97
N SER A 338 -15.95 -14.65 11.05
CA SER A 338 -14.86 -13.79 11.53
C SER A 338 -14.59 -12.65 10.54
N SER A 339 -14.10 -11.52 11.03
CA SER A 339 -13.58 -10.44 10.17
C SER A 339 -12.19 -10.75 9.61
N GLY A 340 -11.74 -9.88 8.72
CA GLY A 340 -10.34 -9.77 8.34
C GLY A 340 -9.54 -8.89 9.30
N ASN A 341 -8.23 -9.11 9.31
CA ASN A 341 -7.24 -8.28 9.97
C ASN A 341 -6.98 -7.01 9.15
N GLY A 342 -6.50 -5.95 9.80
CA GLY A 342 -6.00 -4.77 9.10
C GLY A 342 -4.60 -5.01 8.53
N GLY A 343 -4.32 -4.41 7.38
CA GLY A 343 -3.00 -4.46 6.76
C GLY A 343 -1.96 -3.68 7.56
N ASN A 344 -0.70 -4.11 7.51
CA ASN A 344 0.41 -3.34 8.07
C ASN A 344 0.69 -2.12 7.18
N ALA A 345 1.16 -1.04 7.76
CA ALA A 345 1.70 0.07 6.98
C ALA A 345 3.07 -0.23 6.39
N GLY A 346 3.43 0.52 5.35
CA GLY A 346 4.79 0.63 4.87
C GLY A 346 5.62 1.60 5.70
N ASP A 347 6.94 1.44 5.64
CA ASP A 347 7.89 2.33 6.29
C ASP A 347 8.08 3.63 5.50
N GLY A 348 8.53 4.69 6.19
CA GLY A 348 9.06 5.87 5.55
C GLY A 348 10.33 5.56 4.74
N GLY A 349 10.50 6.28 3.63
CA GLY A 349 11.65 6.17 2.75
C GLY A 349 12.80 7.05 3.21
N ASN A 350 13.81 7.23 2.35
CA ASN A 350 14.83 8.24 2.58
C ASN A 350 14.82 9.30 1.48
N ILE A 351 15.13 10.54 1.87
CA ILE A 351 15.46 11.62 0.92
C ILE A 351 16.88 12.07 1.23
N TYR A 352 17.76 11.99 0.23
CA TYR A 352 19.09 12.58 0.25
C TYR A 352 19.03 13.86 -0.56
N PHE A 353 19.48 14.97 0.00
CA PHE A 353 19.48 16.27 -0.67
C PHE A 353 20.86 16.92 -0.52
N THR A 354 21.60 16.95 -1.63
CA THR A 354 22.96 17.50 -1.69
C THR A 354 23.00 18.71 -2.61
N TYR A 355 23.63 19.80 -2.14
CA TYR A 355 23.84 21.02 -2.91
C TYR A 355 25.23 21.65 -2.70
N ASP A 356 25.76 22.28 -3.76
CA ASP A 356 27.04 23.00 -3.71
C ASP A 356 26.85 24.42 -3.12
N GLU A 357 25.87 25.19 -3.60
CA GLU A 357 25.64 26.60 -3.22
C GLU A 357 24.20 26.86 -2.76
N GLY A 358 23.98 26.82 -1.43
CA GLY A 358 22.65 27.01 -0.81
C GLY A 358 22.18 28.46 -0.67
N GLY A 359 22.36 29.29 -1.70
CA GLY A 359 22.36 30.76 -1.66
C GLY A 359 21.36 31.44 -0.72
N SER A 360 20.08 31.08 -0.79
CA SER A 360 19.02 31.57 0.11
C SER A 360 18.19 30.43 0.74
N ALA A 361 18.74 29.23 0.75
CA ALA A 361 18.00 28.00 1.09
C ALA A 361 17.62 27.93 2.57
N THR A 362 16.36 27.58 2.83
CA THR A 362 15.81 27.26 4.16
C THR A 362 15.01 25.98 4.09
N PHE A 363 14.87 25.26 5.20
CA PHE A 363 14.39 23.88 5.18
C PHE A 363 13.33 23.58 6.23
N GLN A 364 12.34 22.78 5.85
CA GLN A 364 11.53 21.96 6.74
C GLN A 364 11.58 20.51 6.25
N ALA A 365 11.71 19.57 7.17
CA ALA A 365 11.82 18.15 6.89
C ALA A 365 10.90 17.36 7.83
N ARG A 366 10.18 16.38 7.29
CA ARG A 366 9.34 15.45 8.05
C ARG A 366 9.47 14.04 7.50
N ALA A 367 9.95 13.12 8.32
CA ALA A 367 9.89 11.69 8.06
C ALA A 367 8.84 11.04 8.98
N ILE A 368 7.99 10.16 8.43
CA ILE A 368 7.03 9.34 9.18
C ILE A 368 6.83 7.97 8.53
N GLY A 369 6.42 6.97 9.31
CA GLY A 369 5.86 5.72 8.78
C GLY A 369 4.38 5.87 8.47
N GLY A 370 3.79 4.90 7.76
CA GLY A 370 2.34 4.82 7.59
C GLY A 370 1.63 4.32 8.85
N ASN A 371 0.30 4.50 8.91
CA ASN A 371 -0.55 3.95 9.98
C ASN A 371 -1.07 2.57 9.59
N GLY A 372 -1.00 1.60 10.51
CA GLY A 372 -1.57 0.27 10.29
C GLY A 372 -3.10 0.32 10.22
N GLY A 373 -3.69 -0.48 9.35
CA GLY A 373 -5.13 -0.60 9.20
C GLY A 373 -5.79 -1.24 10.42
N LYS A 374 -7.06 -0.93 10.68
CA LYS A 374 -7.84 -1.52 11.77
C LYS A 374 -8.26 -2.94 11.41
N GLY A 375 -8.39 -3.81 12.40
CA GLY A 375 -9.10 -5.07 12.22
C GLY A 375 -10.60 -4.82 12.04
N GLY A 376 -11.27 -5.63 11.22
CA GLY A 376 -12.73 -5.61 11.13
C GLY A 376 -13.38 -6.19 12.39
N ASN A 377 -14.70 -6.08 12.50
CA ASN A 377 -15.49 -6.68 13.57
C ASN A 377 -16.07 -8.04 13.13
N GLY A 378 -16.02 -9.05 14.00
CA GLY A 378 -16.67 -10.33 13.76
C GLY A 378 -18.20 -10.19 13.71
N GLY A 379 -18.85 -10.95 12.84
CA GLY A 379 -20.31 -10.95 12.71
C GLY A 379 -20.99 -11.56 13.94
N SER A 380 -22.23 -11.16 14.22
CA SER A 380 -23.04 -11.76 15.28
C SER A 380 -23.52 -13.16 14.90
N GLY A 381 -23.55 -14.09 15.86
CA GLY A 381 -24.24 -15.37 15.67
C GLY A 381 -25.76 -15.19 15.46
N GLY A 382 -26.34 -16.02 14.60
CA GLY A 382 -27.79 -16.04 14.36
C GLY A 382 -28.55 -16.65 15.53
N ALA A 383 -29.77 -16.17 15.79
CA ALA A 383 -30.64 -16.74 16.82
C ALA A 383 -31.14 -18.13 16.43
N GLY A 384 -31.31 -19.02 17.42
CA GLY A 384 -31.97 -20.30 17.22
C GLY A 384 -33.48 -20.15 17.02
N GLY A 385 -34.06 -20.97 16.14
CA GLY A 385 -35.50 -20.99 15.91
C GLY A 385 -36.27 -21.53 17.11
N GLY A 386 -37.46 -20.99 17.37
CA GLY A 386 -38.36 -21.56 18.40
C GLY A 386 -38.87 -22.95 18.00
N GLY A 387 -39.05 -23.85 18.97
CA GLY A 387 -39.74 -25.12 18.73
C GLY A 387 -41.25 -24.94 18.53
N GLY A 388 -41.86 -25.78 17.71
CA GLY A 388 -43.31 -25.78 17.51
C GLY A 388 -44.06 -26.33 18.71
N THR A 389 -45.34 -25.95 18.88
CA THR A 389 -46.21 -26.49 19.93
C THR A 389 -46.82 -27.85 19.52
N GLY A 390 -47.32 -28.64 20.46
CA GLY A 390 -47.94 -29.94 20.19
C GLY A 390 -48.18 -30.75 21.46
N TYR A 391 -48.51 -32.05 21.33
CA TYR A 391 -48.64 -32.97 22.48
C TYR A 391 -47.35 -33.04 23.31
N THR A 392 -46.19 -33.00 22.66
CA THR A 392 -44.97 -32.43 23.21
C THR A 392 -44.55 -31.27 22.30
N SER A 393 -44.19 -30.13 22.87
CA SER A 393 -43.50 -29.07 22.11
C SER A 393 -42.15 -29.57 21.61
N GLY A 394 -41.73 -29.09 20.45
CA GLY A 394 -40.35 -29.25 19.99
C GLY A 394 -39.39 -28.40 20.81
N ASN A 395 -38.12 -28.79 20.82
CA ASN A 395 -37.07 -28.00 21.46
C ASN A 395 -36.71 -26.79 20.59
N PRO A 396 -36.35 -25.63 21.17
CA PRO A 396 -35.75 -24.54 20.42
C PRO A 396 -34.36 -24.97 19.87
N GLY A 397 -34.00 -24.41 18.73
CA GLY A 397 -32.63 -24.52 18.21
C GLY A 397 -31.65 -23.70 19.04
N LYS A 398 -30.37 -24.02 18.94
CA LYS A 398 -29.29 -23.23 19.55
C LYS A 398 -29.03 -21.98 18.71
N GLY A 399 -28.65 -20.87 19.35
CA GLY A 399 -28.02 -19.76 18.64
C GLY A 399 -26.62 -20.14 18.18
N GLY A 400 -26.15 -19.52 17.10
CA GLY A 400 -24.77 -19.62 16.65
C GLY A 400 -23.84 -18.74 17.50
N SER A 401 -22.53 -19.01 17.42
CA SER A 401 -21.50 -18.15 18.02
C SER A 401 -21.27 -16.89 17.19
N SER A 402 -20.85 -15.80 17.80
CA SER A 402 -20.27 -14.66 17.06
C SER A 402 -18.89 -15.01 16.50
N GLY A 403 -18.52 -14.40 15.38
CA GLY A 403 -17.19 -14.52 14.78
C GLY A 403 -16.14 -13.70 15.53
N ASN A 404 -14.87 -13.97 15.23
CA ASN A 404 -13.75 -13.25 15.85
C ASN A 404 -13.50 -11.90 15.17
N THR A 405 -13.25 -10.86 15.98
CA THR A 405 -12.70 -9.55 15.56
C THR A 405 -11.26 -9.71 15.05
N GLY A 406 -10.89 -8.95 14.01
CA GLY A 406 -9.55 -8.99 13.42
C GLY A 406 -8.51 -8.22 14.24
N THR A 407 -7.24 -8.54 14.06
CA THR A 407 -6.15 -7.73 14.62
C THR A 407 -5.93 -6.48 13.78
N ALA A 408 -5.60 -5.34 14.42
CA ALA A 408 -5.05 -4.20 13.71
C ALA A 408 -3.64 -4.52 13.17
N GLY A 409 -3.29 -3.93 12.02
CA GLY A 409 -1.96 -3.99 11.45
C GLY A 409 -0.98 -3.08 12.19
N LYS A 410 0.33 -3.30 11.96
CA LYS A 410 1.40 -2.50 12.56
C LYS A 410 1.56 -1.16 11.82
N ALA A 411 1.96 -0.12 12.55
CA ALA A 411 2.49 1.10 11.95
C ALA A 411 3.89 0.85 11.37
N GLY A 412 4.27 1.61 10.34
CA GLY A 412 5.58 1.52 9.70
C GLY A 412 6.67 2.24 10.47
N ALA A 413 7.93 1.90 10.20
CA ALA A 413 9.09 2.61 10.70
C ALA A 413 9.19 4.02 10.12
N ILE A 414 9.85 4.92 10.84
CA ILE A 414 10.10 6.30 10.41
C ILE A 414 11.34 6.31 9.50
N GLY A 415 11.21 7.00 8.36
CA GLY A 415 12.30 7.21 7.39
C GLY A 415 13.37 8.20 7.84
N SER A 416 14.13 8.74 6.89
CA SER A 416 15.13 9.79 7.15
C SER A 416 15.19 10.84 6.04
N ILE A 417 15.55 12.07 6.40
CA ILE A 417 15.87 13.12 5.44
C ILE A 417 17.28 13.62 5.77
N TYR A 418 18.16 13.65 4.77
CA TYR A 418 19.56 14.06 4.89
C TYR A 418 19.83 15.26 3.99
N ILE A 419 20.43 16.31 4.54
CA ILE A 419 20.80 17.53 3.82
C ILE A 419 22.30 17.75 3.96
N ASN A 420 23.05 17.71 2.85
CA ASN A 420 24.52 17.70 2.82
C ASN A 420 25.12 16.77 3.89
N GLY A 421 24.71 15.50 3.87
CA GLY A 421 25.11 14.45 4.82
C GLY A 421 24.47 14.51 6.22
N LYS A 422 23.76 15.59 6.59
CA LYS A 422 23.21 15.78 7.94
C LYS A 422 21.76 15.35 8.04
N LYS A 423 21.45 14.39 8.91
CA LYS A 423 20.06 14.02 9.23
C LYS A 423 19.30 15.20 9.85
N GLN A 424 18.06 15.39 9.42
CA GLN A 424 17.08 16.33 9.99
C GLN A 424 16.11 15.62 10.93
#